data_AF-A0A9X3SEA8-F1
#
_entry.id   AF-A0A9X3SEA8-F1
#
_cell.length_a   1.000
_cell.length_b   1.000
_cell.length_c   1.000
_cell.angle_alpha   90.00
_cell.angle_beta   90.00
_cell.angle_gamma   90.00
#
_symmetry.space_group_name_H-M   'P 1'
#
loop_
_entity.id
_entity.type
_entity.pdbx_description
1 polymer ?
#
loop_
_entity_poly.entity_id
_entity_poly.type
_entity_poly.pdbx_seq_one_letter_code
_entity_poly.pdbx_strand_id
1 'polypeptide(L)'
;MVSRRALLGAGALLLVGCGPPDEPEVNAANVWRDQLLASMRAEVAYPEIALRSAARDRVRQLEAAAGGAIAASVFVPPQAPGQTREEQRKRQLESALDGERRALQAHVAAVGVLEDRASRELLGTLIAGTAEAVSALRAELDEPPIVDAFPGQRNRP
;
A
#
# COMPACT_ATOMS: atom_id res chain seq x y z
N MET A 1 8.92 -11.17 -47.09
CA MET A 1 10.06 -11.58 -46.23
C MET A 1 9.60 -12.65 -45.25
N VAL A 2 10.53 -13.52 -44.83
CA VAL A 2 10.42 -14.63 -43.86
C VAL A 2 9.57 -14.25 -42.62
N SER A 3 8.48 -14.95 -42.21
CA SER A 3 8.31 -16.30 -41.62
C SER A 3 8.74 -16.48 -40.13
N ARG A 4 7.93 -17.23 -39.35
CA ARG A 4 8.00 -17.64 -37.89
C ARG A 4 7.05 -16.86 -36.97
N ARG A 5 6.33 -17.40 -35.98
CA ARG A 5 5.95 -18.76 -35.46
C ARG A 5 4.83 -18.52 -34.40
N ALA A 6 3.96 -19.42 -33.94
CA ALA A 6 3.29 -20.64 -34.46
C ALA A 6 2.13 -20.94 -33.47
N LEU A 7 0.86 -21.03 -33.89
CA LEU A 7 0.06 -22.26 -34.10
C LEU A 7 0.14 -23.38 -33.02
N LEU A 8 -1.06 -23.78 -32.55
CA LEU A 8 -1.42 -24.97 -31.72
C LEU A 8 -1.07 -24.88 -30.22
N GLY A 9 -1.94 -25.21 -29.26
CA GLY A 9 -3.37 -25.61 -29.22
C GLY A 9 -3.84 -25.51 -27.75
N ALA A 10 -5.09 -25.71 -27.32
CA ALA A 10 -6.35 -26.20 -27.89
C ALA A 10 -7.51 -25.36 -27.25
N GLY A 11 -8.79 -25.44 -27.60
CA GLY A 11 -9.53 -26.29 -28.53
C GLY A 11 -10.95 -26.56 -27.98
N ALA A 12 -11.96 -25.94 -28.60
CA ALA A 12 -13.41 -26.16 -28.41
C ALA A 12 -13.98 -25.76 -27.01
N LEU A 13 -15.24 -25.35 -26.84
CA LEU A 13 -16.43 -25.36 -27.70
C LEU A 13 -17.18 -24.01 -27.70
N LEU A 14 -17.96 -23.75 -28.76
CA LEU A 14 -18.92 -22.64 -28.84
C LEU A 14 -20.20 -22.95 -28.05
N LEU A 15 -20.46 -22.25 -26.96
CA LEU A 15 -21.80 -22.12 -26.37
C LEU A 15 -22.02 -20.68 -25.86
N VAL A 16 -22.96 -20.00 -26.53
CA VAL A 16 -23.81 -18.88 -26.06
C VAL A 16 -23.17 -17.85 -25.10
N GLY A 17 -22.94 -16.63 -25.63
CA GLY A 17 -22.87 -15.41 -24.80
C GLY A 17 -21.48 -14.88 -24.43
N CYS A 18 -20.66 -14.52 -25.42
CA CYS A 18 -19.50 -13.64 -25.17
C CYS A 18 -19.93 -12.17 -24.98
N GLY A 19 -20.60 -11.88 -23.87
CA GLY A 19 -20.26 -10.66 -23.15
C GLY A 19 -18.91 -10.88 -22.42
N PRO A 20 -18.10 -9.85 -22.17
CA PRO A 20 -17.17 -9.95 -21.05
C PRO A 20 -17.98 -10.31 -19.78
N PRO A 21 -17.45 -11.13 -18.85
CA PRO A 21 -18.12 -11.30 -17.57
C PRO A 21 -18.32 -9.90 -16.96
N ASP A 22 -19.54 -9.60 -16.51
CA ASP A 22 -19.84 -8.31 -15.88
C ASP A 22 -18.81 -8.05 -14.79
N GLU A 23 -18.00 -6.99 -14.95
CA GLU A 23 -16.98 -6.65 -13.96
C GLU A 23 -17.70 -6.35 -12.64
N PRO A 24 -17.29 -6.98 -11.52
CA PRO A 24 -18.02 -6.87 -10.27
C PRO A 24 -18.06 -5.41 -9.83
N GLU A 25 -19.27 -4.89 -9.62
CA GLU A 25 -19.51 -3.47 -9.34
C GLU A 25 -18.65 -2.99 -8.17
N VAL A 26 -17.73 -2.07 -8.47
CA VAL A 26 -16.74 -1.58 -7.52
C VAL A 26 -17.43 -0.72 -6.46
N ASN A 27 -17.56 -1.28 -5.26
CA ASN A 27 -18.06 -0.51 -4.11
C ASN A 27 -16.92 0.36 -3.53
N ALA A 28 -16.95 1.65 -3.85
CA ALA A 28 -15.95 2.62 -3.40
C ALA A 28 -15.79 2.67 -1.86
N ALA A 29 -16.86 2.47 -1.09
CA ALA A 29 -16.78 2.47 0.37
C ALA A 29 -16.03 1.23 0.91
N ASN A 30 -16.05 0.10 0.20
CA ASN A 30 -15.22 -1.06 0.54
C ASN A 30 -13.74 -0.77 0.22
N VAL A 31 -13.44 -0.17 -0.94
CA VAL A 31 -12.08 0.24 -1.33
C VAL A 31 -11.47 1.23 -0.32
N TRP A 32 -12.25 2.19 0.18
CA TRP A 32 -11.79 3.10 1.24
C TRP A 32 -11.64 2.40 2.60
N ARG A 33 -12.51 1.45 2.95
CA ARG A 33 -12.38 0.66 4.17
C ARG A 33 -11.11 -0.20 4.18
N ASP A 34 -10.76 -0.81 3.05
CA ASP A 34 -9.55 -1.63 2.92
C ASP A 34 -8.28 -0.80 3.05
N GLN A 35 -8.26 0.40 2.45
CA GLN A 35 -7.18 1.38 2.64
C GLN A 35 -7.08 1.86 4.09
N LEU A 36 -8.20 2.19 4.73
CA LEU A 36 -8.25 2.57 6.15
C LEU A 36 -7.66 1.46 7.05
N LEU A 37 -8.05 0.20 6.83
CA LEU A 37 -7.49 -0.96 7.53
C LEU A 37 -5.99 -1.12 7.33
N ALA A 38 -5.46 -0.82 6.14
CA ALA A 38 -4.03 -0.86 5.86
C ALA A 38 -3.28 0.26 6.62
N SER A 39 -3.76 1.50 6.55
CA SER A 39 -3.13 2.65 7.23
C SER A 39 -3.23 2.58 8.76
N MET A 40 -4.32 2.05 9.32
CA MET A 40 -4.44 1.82 10.78
C MET A 40 -3.40 0.81 11.28
N ARG A 41 -3.12 -0.26 10.52
CA ARG A 41 -2.05 -1.22 10.86
C ARG A 41 -0.67 -0.57 10.87
N ALA A 42 -0.43 0.39 9.97
CA ALA A 42 0.80 1.20 9.98
C ALA A 42 0.86 2.12 11.21
N GLU A 43 -0.18 2.93 11.49
CA GLU A 43 -0.19 3.90 12.62
C GLU A 43 0.09 3.24 13.98
N VAL A 44 -0.49 2.06 14.21
CA VAL A 44 -0.35 1.34 15.49
C VAL A 44 1.05 0.73 15.65
N ALA A 45 1.75 0.43 14.56
CA ALA A 45 3.11 -0.12 14.60
C ALA A 45 4.19 0.95 14.89
N TYR A 46 3.90 2.24 14.65
CA TYR A 46 4.84 3.31 14.94
C TYR A 46 5.19 3.43 16.43
N PRO A 47 6.48 3.64 16.79
CA PRO A 47 6.82 4.17 18.10
C PRO A 47 6.26 5.60 18.27
N GLU A 48 6.24 6.11 19.51
CA GLU A 48 5.82 7.49 19.81
C GLU A 48 6.84 8.52 19.31
N ILE A 49 6.85 8.77 18.00
CA ILE A 49 7.73 9.69 17.28
C ILE A 49 6.93 10.59 16.33
N ALA A 50 7.54 11.66 15.82
CA ALA A 50 6.88 12.63 14.93
C ALA A 50 6.23 12.00 13.68
N LEU A 51 6.79 10.91 13.13
CA LEU A 51 6.19 10.20 11.99
C LEU A 51 4.80 9.64 12.27
N ARG A 52 4.47 9.35 13.55
CA ARG A 52 3.16 8.81 13.94
C ARG A 52 2.02 9.81 13.80
N SER A 53 2.27 11.12 13.95
CA SER A 53 1.20 12.12 13.72
C SER A 53 0.81 12.19 12.25
N ALA A 54 1.78 12.14 11.34
CA ALA A 54 1.51 12.07 9.90
C ALA A 54 0.73 10.80 9.51
N ALA A 55 1.06 9.65 10.11
CA ALA A 55 0.29 8.42 9.93
C ALA A 55 -1.17 8.55 10.43
N ARG A 56 -1.36 9.15 11.62
CA ARG A 56 -2.70 9.43 12.18
C ARG A 56 -3.52 10.39 11.32
N ASP A 57 -2.88 11.39 10.72
CA ASP A 57 -3.58 12.33 9.84
C ASP A 57 -3.96 11.70 8.50
N ARG A 58 -3.20 10.73 7.98
CA ARG A 58 -3.63 9.86 6.87
C ARG A 58 -4.84 8.99 7.26
N VAL A 59 -4.80 8.37 8.45
CA VAL A 59 -5.93 7.56 8.96
C VAL A 59 -7.20 8.40 9.07
N ARG A 60 -7.14 9.62 9.62
CA ARG A 60 -8.30 10.55 9.70
C ARG A 60 -8.89 10.92 8.35
N GLN A 61 -8.05 11.15 7.33
CA GLN A 61 -8.52 11.40 5.96
C GLN A 61 -9.27 10.19 5.39
N LEU A 62 -8.76 8.98 5.67
CA LEU A 62 -9.41 7.72 5.28
C LEU A 62 -10.69 7.42 6.06
N GLU A 63 -10.78 7.76 7.35
CA GLU A 63 -12.03 7.68 8.11
C GLU A 63 -13.12 8.57 7.49
N ALA A 64 -12.78 9.79 7.07
CA ALA A 64 -13.72 10.66 6.37
C ALA A 64 -14.17 10.08 5.02
N ALA A 65 -13.25 9.51 4.23
CA ALA A 65 -13.54 8.89 2.94
C ALA A 65 -14.33 7.57 3.05
N ALA A 66 -14.10 6.78 4.11
CA ALA A 66 -14.80 5.53 4.38
C ALA A 66 -16.21 5.73 5.01
N GLY A 67 -16.61 6.98 5.28
CA GLY A 67 -17.90 7.31 5.88
C GLY A 67 -17.96 7.19 7.40
N GLY A 68 -16.80 7.14 8.08
CA GLY A 68 -16.68 7.11 9.53
C GLY A 68 -15.52 6.25 10.04
N ALA A 69 -15.25 6.36 11.34
CA ALA A 69 -14.30 5.50 12.04
C ALA A 69 -14.78 4.03 12.03
N ILE A 70 -13.85 3.10 11.85
CA ILE A 70 -14.12 1.65 11.92
C ILE A 70 -13.42 1.04 13.13
N ALA A 71 -14.11 0.15 13.85
CA ALA A 71 -13.51 -0.63 14.91
C ALA A 71 -12.64 -1.76 14.30
N ALA A 72 -11.36 -1.45 14.03
CA ALA A 72 -10.40 -2.42 13.54
C ALA A 72 -9.62 -3.09 14.68
N SER A 73 -9.68 -4.42 14.76
CA SER A 73 -8.79 -5.21 15.61
C SER A 73 -7.39 -5.28 14.97
N VAL A 74 -6.56 -4.28 15.24
CA VAL A 74 -5.15 -4.30 14.83
C VAL A 74 -4.36 -5.20 15.79
N PHE A 75 -3.84 -6.31 15.27
CA PHE A 75 -2.92 -7.16 16.01
C PHE A 75 -1.58 -6.45 16.20
N VAL A 76 -1.22 -6.19 17.46
CA VAL A 76 0.12 -5.75 17.84
C VAL A 76 0.88 -6.97 18.34
N PRO A 77 2.00 -7.37 17.71
CA PRO A 77 2.78 -8.50 18.20
C PRO A 77 3.28 -8.23 19.63
N PRO A 78 3.15 -9.20 20.56
CA PRO A 78 3.60 -9.01 21.94
C PRO A 78 5.12 -8.80 21.98
N GLN A 79 5.57 -7.88 22.84
CA GLN A 79 6.99 -7.69 23.10
C GLN A 79 7.58 -8.98 23.70
N ALA A 80 8.67 -9.50 23.13
CA ALA A 80 9.30 -10.68 23.72
C ALA A 80 10.09 -10.28 24.99
N PRO A 81 10.04 -11.09 26.05
CA PRO A 81 10.77 -10.80 27.29
C PRO A 81 12.29 -10.83 27.07
N GLY A 82 13.01 -9.97 27.79
CA GLY A 82 14.48 -9.90 27.77
C GLY A 82 15.09 -9.01 26.68
N GLN A 83 14.27 -8.40 25.81
CA GLN A 83 14.74 -7.50 24.75
C GLN A 83 15.17 -6.12 25.30
N THR A 84 16.21 -5.52 24.71
CA THR A 84 16.60 -4.13 25.06
C THR A 84 15.63 -3.11 24.46
N ARG A 85 15.57 -1.91 25.04
CA ARG A 85 14.72 -0.81 24.53
C ARG A 85 15.05 -0.42 23.08
N GLU A 86 16.32 -0.52 22.70
CA GLU A 86 16.80 -0.21 21.35
C GLU A 86 16.29 -1.25 20.33
N GLU A 87 16.42 -2.54 20.63
CA GLU A 87 15.90 -3.59 19.77
C GLU A 87 14.36 -3.58 19.68
N GLN A 88 13.67 -3.20 20.77
CA GLN A 88 12.22 -2.98 20.76
C GLN A 88 11.85 -1.83 19.81
N ARG A 89 12.54 -0.68 19.88
CA ARG A 89 12.36 0.43 18.93
C ARG A 89 12.61 -0.02 17.49
N LYS A 90 13.68 -0.78 17.26
CA LYS A 90 14.01 -1.31 15.92
C LYS A 90 12.87 -2.17 15.36
N ARG A 91 12.37 -3.14 16.13
CA ARG A 91 11.23 -3.98 15.73
C ARG A 91 9.94 -3.19 15.48
N GLN A 92 9.69 -2.11 16.23
CA GLN A 92 8.57 -1.21 15.97
C GLN A 92 8.74 -0.46 14.63
N LEU A 93 9.93 0.07 14.36
CA LEU A 93 10.23 0.73 13.08
C LEU A 93 10.15 -0.24 11.88
N GLU A 94 10.67 -1.46 12.02
CA GLU A 94 10.54 -2.54 11.02
C GLU A 94 9.06 -2.89 10.76
N SER A 95 8.25 -3.01 11.82
CA SER A 95 6.81 -3.26 11.69
C SER A 95 6.05 -2.08 11.08
N ALA A 96 6.44 -0.84 11.37
CA ALA A 96 5.85 0.35 10.76
C ALA A 96 6.20 0.43 9.27
N LEU A 97 7.44 0.08 8.90
CA LEU A 97 7.92 0.08 7.52
C LEU A 97 7.22 -0.99 6.68
N ASP A 98 7.01 -2.18 7.23
CA ASP A 98 6.20 -3.23 6.63
C ASP A 98 4.71 -2.82 6.51
N GLY A 99 4.17 -2.12 7.51
CA GLY A 99 2.83 -1.51 7.49
C GLY A 99 2.65 -0.49 6.37
N GLU A 100 3.52 0.53 6.30
CA GLU A 100 3.47 1.58 5.26
C GLU A 100 3.74 1.01 3.86
N ARG A 101 4.62 0.00 3.71
CA ARG A 101 4.81 -0.71 2.42
C ARG A 101 3.52 -1.40 1.95
N ARG A 102 2.74 -2.02 2.86
CA ARG A 102 1.44 -2.61 2.52
C ARG A 102 0.37 -1.55 2.23
N ALA A 103 0.35 -0.46 2.99
CA ALA A 103 -0.54 0.68 2.72
C ALA A 103 -0.27 1.27 1.33
N LEU A 104 1.00 1.49 0.96
CA LEU A 104 1.40 1.97 -0.36
C LEU A 104 0.89 1.06 -1.48
N GLN A 105 1.07 -0.25 -1.33
CA GLN A 105 0.57 -1.25 -2.28
C GLN A 105 -0.95 -1.19 -2.42
N ALA A 106 -1.69 -1.04 -1.30
CA ALA A 106 -3.14 -0.91 -1.32
C ALA A 106 -3.61 0.40 -2.00
N HIS A 107 -2.98 1.54 -1.70
CA HIS A 107 -3.30 2.82 -2.35
C HIS A 107 -3.00 2.78 -3.85
N VAL A 108 -1.87 2.20 -4.27
CA VAL A 108 -1.52 2.03 -5.69
C VAL A 108 -2.49 1.07 -6.39
N ALA A 109 -2.90 -0.03 -5.74
CA ALA A 109 -3.88 -0.97 -6.31
C ALA A 109 -5.29 -0.35 -6.45
N ALA A 110 -5.63 0.68 -5.67
CA ALA A 110 -6.88 1.43 -5.81
C ALA A 110 -6.85 2.50 -6.93
N VAL A 111 -5.69 2.78 -7.53
CA VAL A 111 -5.59 3.69 -8.68
C VAL A 111 -6.27 3.07 -9.89
N GLY A 112 -7.22 3.80 -10.50
CA GLY A 112 -8.03 3.31 -11.61
C GLY A 112 -9.25 2.49 -11.19
N VAL A 113 -9.32 2.06 -9.92
CA VAL A 113 -10.52 1.45 -9.32
C VAL A 113 -11.51 2.54 -8.89
N LEU A 114 -10.99 3.70 -8.45
CA LEU A 114 -11.80 4.89 -8.14
C LEU A 114 -11.62 5.94 -9.24
N GLU A 115 -12.64 6.11 -10.08
CA GLU A 115 -12.58 6.96 -11.28
C GLU A 115 -12.86 8.45 -11.05
N ASP A 116 -13.48 8.82 -9.93
CA ASP A 116 -13.83 10.22 -9.70
C ASP A 116 -12.60 11.07 -9.35
N ARG A 117 -12.72 12.38 -9.59
CA ARG A 117 -11.60 13.31 -9.43
C ARG A 117 -11.14 13.42 -7.97
N ALA A 118 -12.06 13.46 -7.01
CA ALA A 118 -11.72 13.65 -5.61
C ALA A 118 -11.00 12.42 -5.05
N SER A 119 -11.45 11.22 -5.42
CA SER A 119 -10.76 9.97 -5.07
C SER A 119 -9.35 9.90 -5.65
N ARG A 120 -9.12 10.33 -6.90
CA ARG A 120 -7.77 10.40 -7.48
C ARG A 120 -6.86 11.41 -6.76
N GLU A 121 -7.38 12.58 -6.39
CA GLU A 121 -6.63 13.59 -5.65
C GLU A 121 -6.27 13.11 -4.22
N LEU A 122 -7.20 12.43 -3.54
CA LEU A 122 -6.94 11.80 -2.25
C LEU A 122 -5.94 10.64 -2.35
N LEU A 123 -6.10 9.73 -3.32
CA LEU A 123 -5.14 8.65 -3.58
C LEU A 123 -3.73 9.19 -3.85
N GLY A 124 -3.60 10.24 -4.66
CA GLY A 124 -2.31 10.89 -4.90
C GLY A 124 -1.66 11.42 -3.62
N THR A 125 -2.46 12.04 -2.75
CA THR A 125 -2.02 12.54 -1.44
C THR A 125 -1.58 11.41 -0.50
N LEU A 126 -2.35 10.32 -0.44
CA LEU A 126 -2.03 9.14 0.38
C LEU A 126 -0.76 8.43 -0.12
N ILE A 127 -0.64 8.20 -1.43
CA ILE A 127 0.54 7.59 -2.06
C ILE A 127 1.80 8.42 -1.76
N ALA A 128 1.74 9.75 -1.93
CA ALA A 128 2.87 10.63 -1.65
C ALA A 128 3.28 10.60 -0.17
N GLY A 129 2.32 10.79 0.76
CA GLY A 129 2.59 10.82 2.20
C GLY A 129 3.05 9.48 2.77
N THR A 130 2.59 8.36 2.23
CA THR A 130 3.07 7.02 2.59
C THR A 130 4.43 6.71 1.96
N ALA A 131 4.73 7.16 0.73
CA ALA A 131 6.07 7.00 0.15
C ALA A 131 7.14 7.82 0.89
N GLU A 132 6.80 9.03 1.34
CA GLU A 132 7.63 9.83 2.25
C GLU A 132 7.85 9.09 3.58
N ALA A 133 6.79 8.54 4.18
CA ALA A 133 6.86 7.77 5.42
C ALA A 133 7.73 6.51 5.31
N VAL A 134 7.63 5.76 4.21
CA VAL A 134 8.52 4.61 3.90
C VAL A 134 9.98 5.09 3.82
N SER A 135 10.24 6.23 3.19
CA SER A 135 11.60 6.78 3.03
C SER A 135 12.19 7.22 4.38
N ALA A 136 11.40 7.91 5.21
CA ALA A 136 11.81 8.32 6.55
C ALA A 136 12.05 7.13 7.49
N LEU A 137 11.20 6.10 7.45
CA LEU A 137 11.39 4.88 8.23
C LEU A 137 12.64 4.08 7.82
N ARG A 138 13.00 4.06 6.54
CA ARG A 138 14.28 3.47 6.08
C ARG A 138 15.47 4.23 6.65
N ALA A 139 15.44 5.56 6.62
CA ALA A 139 16.50 6.40 7.20
C ALA A 139 16.65 6.17 8.71
N GLU A 140 15.54 6.06 9.46
CA GLU A 140 15.52 5.72 10.90
C GLU A 140 16.01 4.29 11.23
N LEU A 141 16.14 3.42 10.23
CA LEU A 141 16.64 2.05 10.35
C LEU A 141 18.05 1.87 9.78
N ASP A 142 18.70 2.95 9.32
CA ASP A 142 19.94 2.94 8.53
C ASP A 142 19.85 2.02 7.28
N GLU A 143 18.64 1.78 6.74
CA GLU A 143 18.46 1.07 5.47
C GLU A 143 18.91 1.97 4.31
N PRO A 144 19.61 1.44 3.29
CA PRO A 144 19.97 2.22 2.11
C PRO A 144 18.70 2.76 1.42
N PRO A 145 18.77 3.92 0.74
CA PRO A 145 17.64 4.42 -0.05
C PRO A 145 17.27 3.41 -1.14
N ILE A 146 16.01 3.46 -1.58
CA ILE A 146 15.59 2.72 -2.78
C ILE A 146 16.37 3.32 -3.95
N VAL A 147 17.27 2.54 -4.55
CA VAL A 147 18.20 3.05 -5.56
C VAL A 147 17.40 3.38 -6.83
N ASP A 148 17.38 4.65 -7.19
CA ASP A 148 16.53 5.25 -8.23
C ASP A 148 16.94 4.88 -9.68
N ALA A 149 17.71 3.80 -9.83
CA ALA A 149 18.25 3.33 -11.09
C ALA A 149 17.16 2.67 -11.95
N PHE A 150 16.33 3.49 -12.59
CA PHE A 150 15.50 3.07 -13.72
C PHE A 150 16.34 2.24 -14.72
N PRO A 151 15.82 1.13 -15.27
CA PRO A 151 16.55 0.31 -16.23
C PRO A 151 17.08 1.14 -17.41
N GLY A 152 18.40 1.37 -17.43
CA GLY A 152 19.09 2.19 -18.43
C GLY A 152 19.82 3.43 -17.89
N GLN A 153 19.54 3.89 -16.67
CA GLN A 153 20.35 4.94 -16.05
C GLN A 153 21.71 4.40 -15.61
N ARG A 154 22.78 4.89 -16.25
CA ARG A 154 24.15 4.70 -15.77
C ARG A 154 24.46 5.77 -14.74
N ASN A 155 24.41 5.40 -13.45
CA ASN A 155 24.98 6.19 -12.37
C ASN A 155 26.47 6.45 -12.71
N ARG A 156 26.79 7.70 -13.05
CA ARG A 156 28.19 8.15 -13.13
C ARG A 156 28.62 8.63 -11.74
N PRO A 157 29.87 8.35 -11.34
CA PRO A 157 30.47 8.95 -10.15
C PRO A 157 30.72 10.46 -10.34
#